data_AF-A0A4Q7PKF0-F1
#
_entry.id   AF-A0A4Q7PKF0-F1
#
_cell.length_a   1.000
_cell.length_b   1.000
_cell.length_c   1.000
_cell.angle_alpha   90.00
_cell.angle_beta   90.00
_cell.angle_gamma   90.00
#
_symmetry.space_group_name_H-M   'P 1'
#
loop_
_entity.id
_entity.type
_entity.pdbx_description
1 polymer ?
#
loop_
_entity_poly.entity_id
_entity_poly.type
_entity_poly.pdbx_seq_one_letter_code
_entity_poly.pdbx_strand_id
1 'polypeptide(L)'
;MKYKNTNKTLLKIVKQFYGLDKAQAFDILSKLETFLFYASNPIHIDDNNALMETTPFAGDIDIDPFQISILPNGNFCELVGCNHKLHIYREHNRYLPKWKIFSSYYFKSKYNPLEAIKLNKPNLKDVFKNKPEESYMLRYLSEYHPLKKDPATGSFAILNF
;
A
#
# COMPACT_ATOMS: atom_id res chain seq x y z
N MET A 1 -29.64 -18.99 12.66
CA MET A 1 -30.06 -19.10 11.24
C MET A 1 -29.44 -18.03 10.32
N LYS A 2 -28.29 -17.41 10.64
CA LYS A 2 -27.64 -16.34 9.83
C LYS A 2 -26.66 -16.86 8.76
N TYR A 3 -26.00 -18.00 9.00
CA TYR A 3 -24.91 -18.51 8.14
C TYR A 3 -25.37 -19.17 6.82
N LYS A 4 -26.61 -19.68 6.74
CA LYS A 4 -27.13 -20.37 5.54
C LYS A 4 -27.26 -19.43 4.33
N ASN A 5 -27.49 -18.13 4.56
CA ASN A 5 -27.65 -17.15 3.49
C ASN A 5 -26.29 -16.62 3.00
N THR A 6 -25.32 -16.46 3.90
CA THR A 6 -23.96 -16.00 3.57
C THR A 6 -23.27 -16.93 2.57
N ASN A 7 -23.36 -18.25 2.77
CA ASN A 7 -22.75 -19.22 1.85
C ASN A 7 -23.37 -19.19 0.45
N LYS A 8 -24.67 -18.93 0.33
CA LYS A 8 -25.33 -18.79 -0.98
C LYS A 8 -24.90 -17.52 -1.70
N THR A 9 -24.75 -16.41 -0.98
CA THR A 9 -24.22 -15.15 -1.53
C THR A 9 -22.77 -15.31 -1.96
N LEU A 10 -21.94 -15.94 -1.12
CA LEU A 10 -20.54 -16.21 -1.44
C LEU A 10 -20.42 -17.09 -2.70
N LEU A 11 -21.24 -18.13 -2.81
CA LEU A 11 -21.27 -19.00 -3.99
C LEU A 11 -21.66 -18.23 -5.26
N LYS A 12 -22.58 -17.25 -5.17
CA LYS A 12 -22.92 -16.38 -6.32
C LYS A 12 -21.75 -15.50 -6.77
N ILE A 13 -20.95 -15.01 -5.82
CA ILE A 13 -19.74 -14.22 -6.09
C ILE A 13 -18.65 -15.11 -6.69
N VAL A 14 -18.37 -16.28 -6.07
CA VAL A 14 -17.35 -17.22 -6.54
C VAL A 14 -17.64 -17.72 -7.95
N LYS A 15 -18.92 -17.90 -8.31
CA LYS A 15 -19.33 -18.25 -9.69
C LYS A 15 -18.90 -17.21 -10.74
N GLN A 16 -18.70 -15.95 -10.38
CA GLN A 16 -18.20 -14.93 -11.32
C GLN A 16 -16.74 -15.16 -11.73
N PHE A 17 -16.00 -15.95 -10.94
CA PHE A 17 -14.60 -16.31 -11.22
C PHE A 17 -14.48 -17.66 -11.95
N TYR A 18 -15.60 -18.28 -12.36
CA TYR A 18 -15.57 -19.57 -13.03
C TYR A 18 -14.84 -19.49 -14.37
N GLY A 19 -13.84 -20.35 -14.57
CA GLY A 19 -13.02 -20.38 -15.78
C GLY A 19 -11.77 -19.49 -15.74
N LEU A 20 -11.59 -18.70 -14.68
CA LEU A 20 -10.34 -17.98 -14.44
C LEU A 20 -9.32 -18.87 -13.74
N ASP A 21 -8.04 -18.63 -14.01
CA ASP A 21 -7.01 -19.19 -13.16
C ASP A 21 -6.99 -18.48 -11.79
N LYS A 22 -6.32 -19.11 -10.82
CA LYS A 22 -6.26 -18.61 -9.45
C LYS A 22 -5.64 -17.22 -9.38
N ALA A 23 -4.61 -16.94 -10.19
CA ALA A 23 -3.91 -15.65 -10.16
C ALA A 23 -4.81 -14.52 -10.69
N GLN A 24 -5.52 -14.76 -11.79
CA GLN A 24 -6.52 -13.85 -12.35
C GLN A 24 -7.65 -13.57 -11.36
N ALA A 25 -8.13 -14.61 -10.66
CA ALA A 25 -9.16 -14.44 -9.64
C ALA A 25 -8.69 -13.57 -8.46
N PHE A 26 -7.45 -13.76 -8.00
CA PHE A 26 -6.85 -12.92 -6.96
C PHE A 26 -6.66 -11.48 -7.42
N ASP A 27 -6.17 -11.26 -8.64
CA ASP A 27 -6.02 -9.92 -9.21
C ASP A 27 -7.36 -9.16 -9.26
N ILE A 28 -8.43 -9.80 -9.72
CA ILE A 28 -9.76 -9.19 -9.74
C ILE A 28 -10.28 -8.91 -8.33
N LEU A 29 -10.08 -9.82 -7.37
CA LEU A 29 -10.47 -9.59 -5.96
C LEU A 29 -9.74 -8.38 -5.37
N SER A 30 -8.45 -8.26 -5.65
CA SER A 30 -7.61 -7.14 -5.23
C SER A 30 -8.06 -5.80 -5.84
N LYS A 31 -8.47 -5.81 -7.10
CA LYS A 31 -9.05 -4.63 -7.78
C LYS A 31 -10.41 -4.23 -7.18
N LEU A 32 -11.26 -5.22 -6.89
CA LEU A 32 -12.55 -4.99 -6.24
C LEU A 32 -12.40 -4.43 -4.83
N GLU A 33 -11.44 -4.93 -4.05
CA GLU A 33 -11.15 -4.40 -2.71
C GLU A 33 -10.74 -2.93 -2.77
N THR A 34 -9.86 -2.59 -3.71
CA THR A 34 -9.43 -1.21 -3.96
C THR A 34 -10.61 -0.33 -4.36
N PHE A 35 -11.44 -0.78 -5.29
CA PHE A 35 -12.64 -0.07 -5.74
C PHE A 35 -13.61 0.23 -4.59
N LEU A 36 -13.96 -0.81 -3.81
CA LEU A 36 -14.91 -0.70 -2.71
C LEU A 36 -14.42 0.23 -1.59
N PHE A 37 -13.10 0.41 -1.46
CA PHE A 37 -12.53 1.34 -0.50
C PHE A 37 -12.80 2.80 -0.86
N TYR A 38 -12.67 3.17 -2.14
CA TYR A 38 -12.84 4.55 -2.59
C TYR A 38 -14.28 4.89 -3.01
N ALA A 39 -15.11 3.86 -3.25
CA ALA A 39 -16.50 4.05 -3.62
C ALA A 39 -17.26 4.84 -2.55
N SER A 40 -18.15 5.73 -3.01
CA SER A 40 -19.15 6.36 -2.15
C SER A 40 -20.03 5.31 -1.46
N ASN A 41 -20.57 5.65 -0.29
CA ASN A 41 -21.54 4.81 0.41
C ASN A 41 -22.89 5.57 0.48
N PRO A 42 -23.98 5.06 -0.12
CA PRO A 42 -24.10 3.80 -0.84
C PRO A 42 -23.32 3.77 -2.17
N ILE A 43 -22.96 2.58 -2.64
CA ILE A 43 -22.21 2.41 -3.89
C ILE A 43 -23.12 2.74 -5.07
N HIS A 44 -22.79 3.81 -5.80
CA HIS A 44 -23.48 4.23 -7.03
C HIS A 44 -22.56 4.04 -8.24
N ILE A 45 -22.98 3.28 -9.24
CA ILE A 45 -22.14 2.97 -10.42
C ILE A 45 -21.75 4.24 -11.19
N ASP A 46 -22.65 5.22 -11.28
CA ASP A 46 -22.46 6.42 -12.11
C ASP A 46 -21.37 7.37 -11.56
N ASP A 47 -21.17 7.40 -10.23
CA ASP A 47 -20.13 8.21 -9.58
C ASP A 47 -18.73 7.57 -9.67
N ASN A 48 -18.66 6.27 -10.02
CA ASN A 48 -17.47 5.45 -9.82
C ASN A 48 -16.70 5.11 -11.12
N ASN A 49 -17.19 5.54 -12.29
CA ASN A 49 -16.46 5.37 -13.56
C ASN A 49 -15.12 6.12 -13.55
N ALA A 50 -15.08 7.33 -12.98
CA ALA A 50 -13.85 8.10 -12.81
C ALA A 50 -12.83 7.42 -11.88
N LEU A 51 -13.29 6.63 -10.90
CA LEU A 51 -12.43 5.87 -10.01
C LEU A 51 -11.76 4.69 -10.72
N MET A 52 -12.48 3.99 -11.61
CA MET A 52 -11.93 2.87 -12.38
C MET A 52 -10.87 3.30 -13.43
N GLU A 53 -10.95 4.53 -13.93
CA GLU A 53 -10.02 5.08 -14.92
C GLU A 53 -8.74 5.68 -14.29
N THR A 54 -8.81 6.10 -13.03
CA THR A 54 -7.70 6.81 -12.34
C THR A 54 -6.87 5.91 -11.43
N THR A 55 -7.33 4.71 -11.09
CA THR A 55 -6.51 3.77 -10.32
C THR A 55 -5.49 3.10 -11.24
N PRO A 56 -4.18 3.19 -10.96
CA PRO A 56 -3.14 2.61 -11.80
C PRO A 56 -3.16 1.08 -11.62
N PHE A 57 -3.98 0.40 -12.41
CA PHE A 57 -4.06 -1.06 -12.45
C PHE A 57 -3.01 -1.70 -13.38
N ALA A 58 -2.15 -0.89 -14.01
CA ALA A 58 -1.18 -1.35 -14.99
C ALA A 58 0.17 -0.65 -14.78
N GLY A 59 1.19 -1.45 -14.46
CA GLY A 59 2.59 -1.05 -14.46
C GLY A 59 3.44 -2.12 -13.77
N ASP A 60 4.65 -2.37 -14.29
CA ASP A 60 5.70 -3.23 -13.73
C ASP A 60 6.15 -2.77 -12.33
N ILE A 61 5.28 -2.89 -11.34
CA ILE A 61 5.57 -2.49 -9.96
C ILE A 61 5.91 -3.74 -9.17
N ASP A 62 7.21 -3.96 -8.94
CA ASP A 62 7.80 -5.08 -8.17
C ASP A 62 7.38 -5.13 -6.69
N ILE A 63 6.71 -4.07 -6.22
CA ILE A 63 6.28 -3.91 -4.84
C ILE A 63 4.78 -3.72 -4.87
N ASP A 64 4.12 -4.40 -3.94
CA ASP A 64 2.68 -4.41 -3.75
C ASP A 64 1.95 -3.18 -4.36
N PRO A 65 1.11 -3.38 -5.40
CA PRO A 65 0.46 -2.30 -6.14
C PRO A 65 -0.60 -1.56 -5.31
N PHE A 66 -0.88 -2.01 -4.08
CA PHE A 66 -1.87 -1.35 -3.24
C PHE A 66 -1.41 0.05 -2.80
N GLN A 67 -2.26 1.03 -3.07
CA GLN A 67 -2.15 2.38 -2.51
C GLN A 67 -2.40 2.40 -1.00
N ILE A 68 -2.81 1.27 -0.39
CA ILE A 68 -3.19 1.19 1.03
C ILE A 68 -2.59 -0.07 1.66
N SER A 69 -2.21 0.01 2.93
CA SER A 69 -1.83 -1.15 3.75
C SER A 69 -2.52 -1.11 5.10
N ILE A 70 -2.91 -2.27 5.63
CA ILE A 70 -3.46 -2.38 6.98
C ILE A 70 -2.33 -2.80 7.92
N LEU A 71 -2.13 -2.05 9.00
CA LEU A 71 -1.17 -2.36 10.04
C LEU A 71 -1.73 -3.40 11.02
N PRO A 72 -0.87 -4.15 11.74
CA PRO A 72 -1.32 -5.12 12.75
C PRO A 72 -2.20 -4.52 13.86
N ASN A 73 -2.09 -3.21 14.12
CA ASN A 73 -2.93 -2.50 15.07
C ASN A 73 -4.33 -2.12 14.52
N GLY A 74 -4.64 -2.49 13.28
CA GLY A 74 -5.89 -2.16 12.60
C GLY A 74 -5.97 -0.75 11.98
N ASN A 75 -4.91 0.05 12.11
CA ASN A 75 -4.84 1.35 11.43
C ASN A 75 -4.49 1.15 9.95
N PHE A 76 -5.02 2.05 9.12
CA PHE A 76 -4.75 2.07 7.68
C PHE A 76 -3.56 2.97 7.39
N CYS A 77 -2.83 2.65 6.34
CA CYS A 77 -1.79 3.51 5.79
C CYS A 77 -2.04 3.76 4.31
N GLU A 78 -1.77 4.97 3.84
CA GLU A 78 -1.93 5.38 2.43
C GLU A 78 -0.56 5.64 1.80
N LEU A 79 -0.36 5.23 0.56
CA LEU A 79 0.87 5.44 -0.20
C LEU A 79 1.11 6.94 -0.42
N VAL A 80 2.29 7.42 -0.04
CA VAL A 80 2.69 8.84 -0.16
C VAL A 80 3.92 9.05 -1.03
N GLY A 81 4.54 7.99 -1.52
CA GLY A 81 5.64 8.04 -2.47
C GLY A 81 6.24 6.66 -2.71
N CYS A 82 6.73 6.41 -3.92
CA CYS A 82 7.32 5.13 -4.30
C CYS A 82 8.47 5.30 -5.29
N ASN A 83 9.31 4.28 -5.33
CA ASN A 83 10.14 3.92 -6.48
C ASN A 83 10.08 2.39 -6.65
N HIS A 84 10.79 1.85 -7.64
CA HIS A 84 10.85 0.42 -7.92
C HIS A 84 11.39 -0.49 -6.77
N LYS A 85 11.90 0.09 -5.67
CA LYS A 85 12.54 -0.64 -4.55
C LYS A 85 11.92 -0.36 -3.19
N LEU A 86 11.18 0.75 -3.05
CA LEU A 86 10.63 1.22 -1.79
C LEU A 86 9.30 1.94 -2.02
N HIS A 87 8.26 1.50 -1.32
CA HIS A 87 6.99 2.19 -1.21
C HIS A 87 6.85 2.76 0.20
N ILE A 88 6.51 4.04 0.33
CA ILE A 88 6.34 4.72 1.61
C ILE A 88 4.87 5.00 1.83
N TYR A 89 4.37 4.62 3.00
CA TYR A 89 2.99 4.79 3.41
C TYR A 89 2.91 5.70 4.64
N ARG A 90 1.81 6.44 4.76
CA ARG A 90 1.48 7.28 5.90
C ARG A 90 0.31 6.70 6.66
N GLU A 91 0.46 6.51 7.96
CA GLU A 91 -0.61 6.01 8.83
C GLU A 91 -1.72 7.04 9.00
N HIS A 92 -2.96 6.61 8.78
CA HIS A 92 -4.18 7.30 9.15
C HIS A 92 -4.66 6.78 10.49
N ASN A 93 -4.15 7.39 11.57
CA ASN A 93 -4.59 7.06 12.91
C ASN A 93 -6.01 7.63 13.13
N ARG A 94 -7.00 6.74 13.30
CA ARG A 94 -8.41 7.13 13.52
C ARG A 94 -8.65 7.79 14.88
N TYR A 95 -7.72 7.62 15.83
CA TYR A 95 -7.89 8.02 17.22
C TYR A 95 -7.12 9.29 17.60
N LEU A 96 -6.17 9.74 16.77
CA LEU A 96 -5.36 10.94 17.03
C LEU A 96 -5.77 12.11 16.12
N PRO A 97 -5.69 13.37 16.60
CA PRO A 97 -5.88 14.55 15.77
C PRO A 97 -4.92 14.55 14.57
N LYS A 98 -5.38 15.01 13.39
CA LYS A 98 -4.62 15.07 12.12
C LYS A 98 -3.45 16.07 12.11
N TRP A 99 -2.74 16.26 13.22
CA TRP A 99 -1.60 17.18 13.30
C TRP A 99 -0.37 16.55 12.61
N LYS A 100 0.36 17.35 11.81
CA LYS A 100 1.52 16.89 11.01
C LYS A 100 2.63 16.24 11.84
N ILE A 101 2.73 16.57 13.13
CA ILE A 101 3.72 16.04 14.08
C ILE A 101 3.46 14.59 14.54
N PHE A 102 2.24 14.06 14.36
CA PHE A 102 1.89 12.69 14.76
C PHE A 102 1.78 11.72 13.57
N SER A 103 2.27 12.12 12.40
CA SER A 103 2.22 11.26 11.22
C SER A 103 3.30 10.17 11.32
N SER A 104 2.89 8.94 11.63
CA SER A 104 3.76 7.77 11.47
C SER A 104 3.87 7.41 9.99
N TYR A 105 5.07 7.00 9.58
CA TYR A 105 5.31 6.49 8.25
C TYR A 105 5.80 5.05 8.31
N TYR A 106 5.42 4.28 7.30
CA TYR A 106 5.71 2.87 7.13
C TYR A 106 6.25 2.67 5.72
N PHE A 107 6.88 1.53 5.44
CA PHE A 107 7.35 1.19 4.12
C PHE A 107 7.18 -0.29 3.81
N LYS A 108 7.03 -0.57 2.52
CA LYS A 108 7.22 -1.89 1.92
C LYS A 108 8.42 -1.80 0.99
N SER A 109 9.16 -2.88 0.85
CA SER A 109 10.30 -2.95 -0.08
C SER A 109 10.11 -4.11 -1.04
N LYS A 110 10.92 -4.13 -2.11
CA LYS A 110 11.00 -5.29 -3.01
C LYS A 110 11.38 -6.59 -2.28
N TYR A 111 12.06 -6.48 -1.13
CA TYR A 111 12.50 -7.61 -0.32
C TYR A 111 11.50 -8.01 0.76
N ASN A 112 10.56 -7.12 1.11
CA ASN A 112 9.43 -7.41 1.99
C ASN A 112 8.18 -6.66 1.50
N PRO A 113 7.50 -7.18 0.46
CA PRO A 113 6.38 -6.48 -0.17
C PRO A 113 5.06 -6.64 0.59
N LEU A 114 4.93 -7.65 1.46
CA LEU A 114 3.64 -7.99 2.08
C LEU A 114 3.35 -7.16 3.33
N GLU A 115 4.36 -6.93 4.17
CA GLU A 115 4.19 -6.27 5.46
C GLU A 115 4.72 -4.84 5.45
N ALA A 116 3.88 -3.88 5.85
CA ALA A 116 4.30 -2.50 6.05
C ALA A 116 5.04 -2.36 7.38
N ILE A 117 6.35 -2.07 7.31
CA ILE A 117 7.21 -1.92 8.48
C ILE A 117 7.41 -0.43 8.78
N LYS A 118 7.53 -0.06 10.05
CA LYS A 118 7.75 1.35 10.45
C LYS A 118 9.00 1.95 9.77
N LEU A 119 8.87 3.13 9.18
CA LEU A 119 9.95 3.84 8.50
C LEU A 119 10.90 4.48 9.52
N ASN A 120 12.00 3.79 9.82
CA ASN A 120 13.05 4.24 10.72
C ASN A 120 14.42 3.67 10.30
N LYS A 121 15.51 4.19 10.88
CA LYS A 121 16.88 3.77 10.51
C LYS A 121 17.13 2.27 10.74
N PRO A 122 16.79 1.67 11.91
CA PRO A 122 17.00 0.25 12.15
C PRO A 122 16.33 -0.65 11.09
N ASN A 123 15.05 -0.41 10.81
CA ASN A 123 14.28 -1.24 9.89
C ASN A 123 14.79 -1.12 8.44
N LEU A 124 15.18 0.08 8.01
CA LEU A 124 15.78 0.26 6.69
C LEU A 124 17.14 -0.45 6.59
N LYS A 125 17.98 -0.35 7.61
CA LYS A 125 19.27 -1.06 7.62
C LYS A 125 19.08 -2.57 7.56
N ASP A 126 18.13 -3.09 8.32
CA ASP A 126 17.85 -4.53 8.37
C ASP A 126 17.33 -5.07 7.03
N VAL A 127 16.31 -4.40 6.46
CA VAL A 127 15.69 -4.82 5.19
C VAL A 127 16.67 -4.80 4.02
N PHE A 128 17.58 -3.83 3.98
CA PHE A 128 18.58 -3.70 2.92
C PHE A 128 19.92 -4.37 3.25
N LYS A 129 20.04 -5.06 4.38
CA LYS A 129 21.28 -5.77 4.75
C LYS A 129 21.59 -6.89 3.76
N ASN A 130 22.84 -6.96 3.30
CA ASN A 130 23.31 -7.89 2.28
C ASN A 130 22.53 -7.77 0.94
N LYS A 131 21.98 -6.58 0.63
CA LYS A 131 21.29 -6.29 -0.64
C LYS A 131 22.12 -5.33 -1.50
N PRO A 132 21.89 -5.27 -2.83
CA PRO A 132 22.65 -4.39 -3.71
C PRO A 132 22.64 -2.91 -3.29
N GLU A 133 21.57 -2.46 -2.62
CA GLU A 133 21.40 -1.07 -2.18
C GLU A 133 21.90 -0.81 -0.77
N GLU A 134 22.49 -1.80 -0.09
CA GLU A 134 22.99 -1.65 1.28
C GLU A 134 23.93 -0.46 1.42
N SER A 135 24.91 -0.33 0.52
CA SER A 135 25.90 0.76 0.56
C SER A 135 25.23 2.13 0.40
N TYR A 136 24.24 2.24 -0.50
CA TYR A 136 23.47 3.47 -0.65
C TYR A 136 22.69 3.78 0.63
N MET A 137 21.98 2.80 1.18
CA MET A 137 21.17 2.98 2.39
C MET A 137 22.02 3.36 3.60
N LEU A 138 23.19 2.74 3.78
CA LEU A 138 24.09 3.09 4.86
C LEU A 138 24.59 4.54 4.74
N ARG A 139 25.00 4.97 3.53
CA ARG A 139 25.44 6.35 3.27
C ARG A 139 24.30 7.37 3.45
N TYR A 140 23.13 7.09 2.89
CA TYR A 140 21.97 7.96 3.05
C TYR A 140 21.59 8.11 4.53
N LEU A 141 21.57 7.02 5.29
CA LEU A 141 21.17 7.03 6.69
C LEU A 141 22.25 7.59 7.64
N SER A 142 23.52 7.71 7.20
CA SER A 142 24.53 8.46 7.95
C SER A 142 24.35 9.97 7.82
N GLU A 143 23.91 10.45 6.66
CA GLU A 143 23.80 11.88 6.37
C GLU A 143 22.40 12.45 6.66
N TYR A 144 21.35 11.65 6.43
CA TYR A 144 19.97 12.11 6.44
C TYR A 144 19.06 11.31 7.37
N HIS A 145 17.96 11.94 7.77
CA HIS A 145 16.86 11.27 8.47
C HIS A 145 15.98 10.52 7.45
N PRO A 146 15.43 9.32 7.77
CA PRO A 146 14.51 8.61 6.86
C PRO A 146 13.33 9.44 6.36
N LEU A 147 12.85 10.36 7.20
CA LEU A 147 11.73 11.26 6.88
C LEU A 147 12.16 12.58 6.22
N LYS A 148 13.45 12.73 5.86
CA LYS A 148 13.93 13.92 5.15
C LYS A 148 13.19 14.03 3.81
N LYS A 149 12.61 15.20 3.58
CA LYS A 149 12.04 15.55 2.29
C LYS A 149 13.03 16.36 1.47
N ASP A 150 13.01 16.13 0.17
CA ASP A 150 13.67 16.97 -0.82
C ASP A 150 12.96 18.35 -0.83
N PRO A 151 13.68 19.46 -0.62
CA PRO A 151 13.09 20.80 -0.63
C PRO A 151 12.48 21.21 -1.98
N ALA A 152 13.00 20.70 -3.09
CA ALA A 152 12.56 21.07 -4.44
C ALA A 152 11.28 20.33 -4.82
N THR A 153 11.16 19.05 -4.47
CA THR A 153 10.02 18.20 -4.88
C THR A 153 9.00 17.96 -3.76
N GLY A 154 9.38 18.14 -2.50
CA GLY A 154 8.54 17.79 -1.34
C GLY A 154 8.39 16.28 -1.09
N SER A 155 9.04 15.46 -1.92
CA SER A 155 9.07 13.99 -1.85
C SER A 155 10.09 13.51 -0.81
N PHE A 156 9.96 12.26 -0.36
CA PHE A 156 10.94 11.65 0.53
C PHE A 156 12.27 11.47 -0.20
N ALA A 157 13.35 12.08 0.30
CA ALA A 157 14.65 12.05 -0.35
C ALA A 157 15.24 10.63 -0.42
N ILE A 158 14.80 9.74 0.47
CA ILE A 158 15.19 8.32 0.45
C ILE A 158 14.71 7.60 -0.81
N LEU A 159 13.79 8.14 -1.61
CA LEU A 159 13.30 7.51 -2.85
C LEU A 159 14.19 7.77 -4.07
N ASN A 160 15.26 8.57 -3.94
CA ASN A 160 16.09 9.02 -5.06
C ASN A 160 17.24 8.04 -5.43
N PHE A 161 17.01 6.73 -5.35
CA PHE A 161 18.02 5.66 -5.57
C PHE A 161 17.53 4.52 -6.45
#